data_AF-A0A1J3E580-F1
#
_entry.id   AF-A0A1J3E580-F1
#
_cell.length_a   1.000
_cell.length_b   1.000
_cell.length_c   1.000
_cell.angle_alpha   90.00
_cell.angle_beta   90.00
_cell.angle_gamma   90.00
#
_symmetry.space_group_name_H-M   'P 1'
#
loop_
_entity.id
_entity.type
_entity.pdbx_description
1 polymer ?
#
loop_
_entity_poly.entity_id
_entity_poly.type
_entity_poly.pdbx_seq_one_letter_code
_entity_poly.pdbx_strand_id
1 'polypeptide(L)'
;EGFSMKRLCDHVMVELEGVDTVLRNGTQVRNVSKEGCEELCKKDCECRAASYSVSDEGCCIMYGVVMGVKEIKRVSGLSYMVKIPKGVRLRGEKSNVRKWVVGLVGGIDAFVLLLLLSGFGFYFIRKGRKSSLQPQPQPQPQPQPQPQPNTD
;
A
#
# COMPACT_ATOMS: atom_id res chain seq x y z
N GLU A 1 -43.02 10.59 5.44
CA GLU A 1 -42.48 10.28 4.09
C GLU A 1 -41.71 11.41 3.36
N GLY A 2 -41.50 12.63 3.88
CA GLY A 2 -40.90 13.73 3.08
C GLY A 2 -39.45 14.14 3.40
N PHE A 3 -38.90 13.71 4.54
CA PHE A 3 -37.65 14.26 5.08
C PHE A 3 -36.41 13.41 4.77
N SER A 4 -36.58 12.12 4.43
CA SER A 4 -35.45 11.22 4.17
C SER A 4 -34.85 11.37 2.76
N MET A 5 -35.65 11.67 1.73
CA MET A 5 -35.15 11.84 0.35
C MET A 5 -34.29 13.10 0.16
N LYS A 6 -34.57 14.19 0.89
CA LYS A 6 -33.81 15.45 0.74
C LYS A 6 -32.36 15.35 1.23
N ARG A 7 -32.06 14.51 2.22
CA ARG A 7 -30.67 14.25 2.66
C ARG A 7 -29.86 13.37 1.71
N LEU A 8 -30.52 12.69 0.77
CA LEU A 8 -29.90 11.77 -0.18
C LEU A 8 -29.49 12.43 -1.50
N CYS A 9 -29.67 13.75 -1.67
CA CYS A 9 -29.25 14.44 -2.90
C CYS A 9 -28.17 15.51 -2.63
N ASP A 10 -27.67 15.61 -1.40
CA ASP A 10 -26.51 16.43 -1.03
C ASP A 10 -25.21 15.77 -1.53
N HIS A 11 -24.92 16.01 -2.80
CA HIS A 11 -23.81 15.38 -3.50
C HIS A 11 -22.91 16.44 -4.12
N VAL A 12 -21.65 16.08 -4.33
CA VAL A 12 -20.69 16.84 -5.12
C VAL A 12 -20.45 16.09 -6.42
N MET A 13 -20.39 16.82 -7.53
CA MET A 13 -19.95 16.27 -8.80
C MET A 13 -18.43 16.35 -8.86
N VAL A 14 -17.77 15.23 -9.14
CA VAL A 14 -16.31 15.16 -9.29
C VAL A 14 -16.01 14.76 -10.72
N GLU A 15 -15.21 15.58 -11.40
CA GLU A 15 -14.71 15.28 -12.74
C GLU A 15 -13.57 14.26 -12.67
N LEU A 16 -13.65 13.24 -13.53
CA LEU A 16 -12.62 12.23 -13.72
C LEU A 16 -11.86 12.56 -15.00
N GLU A 17 -10.54 12.67 -14.90
CA GLU A 17 -9.68 12.96 -16.05
C GLU A 17 -9.28 11.67 -16.78
N GLY A 18 -9.26 11.72 -18.12
CA GLY A 18 -8.73 10.61 -18.94
C GLY A 18 -9.57 9.34 -18.88
N VAL A 19 -10.88 9.47 -18.67
CA VAL A 19 -11.79 8.33 -18.66
C VAL A 19 -12.93 8.52 -19.65
N ASP A 20 -13.40 7.41 -20.19
CA ASP A 20 -14.60 7.32 -21.00
C ASP A 20 -15.55 6.28 -20.40
N THR A 21 -16.84 6.42 -20.70
CA THR A 21 -17.87 5.50 -20.23
C THR A 21 -18.29 4.57 -21.36
N VAL A 22 -18.40 3.28 -21.04
CA VAL A 22 -18.92 2.28 -21.99
C VAL A 22 -20.46 2.28 -22.00
N LEU A 23 -21.10 3.00 -21.07
CA LEU A 23 -22.56 3.07 -21.02
C LEU A 23 -23.11 3.86 -22.19
N ARG A 24 -24.00 3.22 -22.95
CA ARG A 24 -24.81 3.85 -24.00
C ARG A 24 -26.23 4.20 -23.54
N ASN A 25 -26.62 3.77 -22.34
CA ASN A 25 -27.96 3.98 -21.80
C ASN A 25 -27.95 5.18 -20.86
N GLY A 26 -28.15 6.37 -21.42
CA GLY A 26 -28.23 7.62 -20.68
C GLY A 26 -29.18 8.62 -21.33
N THR A 27 -29.69 9.55 -20.55
CA THR A 27 -30.58 10.62 -21.02
C THR A 27 -29.74 11.71 -21.67
N GLN A 28 -29.92 11.91 -22.98
CA GLN A 28 -29.18 12.91 -23.74
C GLN A 28 -29.90 14.27 -23.74
N VAL A 29 -29.15 15.32 -23.48
CA VAL A 29 -29.56 16.73 -23.60
C VAL A 29 -28.51 17.44 -24.44
N ARG A 30 -28.93 18.15 -25.49
CA ARG A 30 -28.04 18.91 -26.37
C ARG A 30 -28.07 20.40 -26.04
N ASN A 31 -27.08 21.15 -26.54
CA ASN A 31 -27.01 22.61 -26.40
C ASN A 31 -26.96 23.08 -24.93
N VAL A 32 -26.28 22.33 -24.07
CA VAL A 32 -26.03 22.74 -22.68
C VAL A 32 -24.55 23.00 -22.48
N SER A 33 -24.21 23.92 -21.58
CA SER A 33 -22.81 24.07 -21.16
C SER A 33 -22.40 22.92 -20.25
N LYS A 34 -21.10 22.77 -20.02
CA LYS A 34 -20.56 21.81 -19.06
C LYS A 34 -21.17 22.00 -17.67
N GLU A 35 -21.25 23.24 -17.21
CA GLU A 35 -21.81 23.62 -15.91
C GLU A 35 -23.32 23.37 -15.86
N GLY A 36 -24.02 23.60 -16.99
CA GLY A 36 -25.43 23.25 -17.12
C GLY A 36 -25.67 21.75 -16.97
N CYS A 37 -24.83 20.92 -17.60
CA CYS A 37 -24.88 19.46 -17.49
C CYS A 37 -24.63 19.00 -16.03
N GLU A 38 -23.65 19.60 -15.36
CA GLU A 38 -23.37 19.34 -13.95
C GLU A 38 -24.58 19.66 -13.06
N GLU A 39 -25.15 20.86 -13.22
CA GLU A 39 -26.28 21.32 -12.41
C GLU A 39 -27.56 20.50 -12.65
N LEU A 40 -27.78 20.01 -13.87
CA LEU A 40 -28.88 19.10 -14.19
C LEU A 40 -28.74 17.78 -13.42
N CYS A 41 -27.59 17.11 -13.51
CA CYS A 41 -27.35 15.86 -12.79
C CYS A 41 -27.34 16.04 -11.26
N LYS A 42 -26.90 17.21 -10.79
CA LYS A 42 -26.89 17.53 -9.36
C LYS A 42 -28.30 17.67 -8.80
N LYS A 43 -29.21 18.32 -9.53
CA LYS A 43 -30.64 18.47 -9.19
C LYS A 43 -31.39 17.14 -9.28
N ASP A 44 -31.04 16.29 -10.23
CA ASP A 44 -31.65 14.98 -10.40
C ASP A 44 -31.11 13.97 -9.37
N CYS A 45 -31.96 13.53 -8.45
CA CYS A 45 -31.61 12.58 -7.40
C CYS A 45 -31.32 11.16 -7.93
N GLU A 46 -31.81 10.80 -9.11
CA GLU A 46 -31.55 9.50 -9.75
C GLU A 46 -30.27 9.51 -10.58
N CYS A 47 -29.83 10.69 -11.02
CA CYS A 47 -28.56 10.84 -11.73
C CYS A 47 -27.38 10.49 -10.82
N ARG A 48 -26.46 9.66 -11.34
CA ARG A 48 -25.22 9.28 -10.65
C ARG A 48 -23.94 9.67 -11.40
N ALA A 49 -24.02 9.93 -12.69
CA ALA A 49 -22.92 10.50 -13.46
C ALA A 49 -23.46 11.28 -14.66
N ALA A 50 -22.62 12.15 -15.22
CA ALA A 50 -22.89 12.87 -16.44
C ALA A 50 -21.62 12.95 -17.31
N SER A 51 -21.76 12.81 -18.63
CA SER A 51 -20.69 13.06 -19.59
C SER A 51 -21.03 14.28 -20.43
N TYR A 52 -20.06 15.14 -20.66
CA TYR A 52 -20.16 16.32 -21.50
C TYR A 52 -19.15 16.25 -22.64
N SER A 53 -19.61 16.48 -23.87
CA SER A 53 -18.80 16.50 -25.08
C SER A 53 -18.91 17.87 -25.76
N VAL A 54 -17.79 18.58 -25.86
CA VAL A 54 -17.69 19.85 -26.61
C VAL A 54 -17.82 19.60 -28.11
N SER A 55 -17.28 18.47 -28.60
CA SER A 55 -17.29 18.11 -30.03
C SER A 55 -18.69 17.83 -30.57
N ASP A 56 -19.62 17.42 -29.71
CA ASP A 56 -20.99 17.08 -30.07
C ASP A 56 -21.99 18.21 -29.71
N GLU A 57 -21.68 19.46 -30.05
CA GLU A 57 -22.59 20.61 -29.84
C GLU A 57 -22.98 20.83 -28.36
N GLY A 58 -22.07 20.53 -27.42
CA GLY A 58 -22.39 20.60 -26.00
C GLY A 58 -23.40 19.52 -25.57
N CYS A 59 -23.19 18.29 -26.06
CA CYS A 59 -23.98 17.14 -25.68
C CYS A 59 -23.68 16.73 -24.23
N CYS A 60 -24.72 16.68 -23.41
CA CYS A 60 -24.72 16.16 -22.06
C CYS A 60 -25.47 14.83 -22.04
N ILE A 61 -24.88 13.81 -21.43
CA ILE A 61 -25.54 12.51 -21.23
C ILE A 61 -25.52 12.23 -19.74
N MET A 62 -26.70 12.06 -19.15
CA MET A 62 -26.88 11.74 -17.73
C MET A 62 -27.10 10.24 -17.56
N TYR A 63 -26.44 9.64 -16.58
CA TYR A 63 -26.49 8.21 -16.28
C TYR A 63 -27.02 7.98 -14.87
N GLY A 64 -27.98 7.06 -14.72
CA GLY A 64 -28.51 6.64 -13.41
C GLY A 64 -27.59 5.67 -12.65
N VAL A 65 -26.49 5.24 -13.27
CA VAL A 65 -25.54 4.29 -12.67
C VAL A 65 -24.13 4.52 -13.19
N VAL A 66 -23.13 4.14 -12.40
CA VAL A 66 -21.71 4.25 -12.75
C VAL A 66 -21.10 2.86 -12.79
N MET A 67 -20.85 2.36 -14.01
CA MET A 67 -20.19 1.08 -14.27
C MET A 67 -19.36 1.20 -15.56
N GLY A 68 -18.42 0.30 -15.81
CA GLY A 68 -17.74 0.22 -17.11
C GLY A 68 -17.00 1.50 -17.52
N VAL A 69 -16.15 2.04 -16.65
CA VAL A 69 -15.28 3.18 -16.96
C VAL A 69 -13.98 2.66 -17.58
N LYS A 70 -13.59 3.20 -18.74
CA LYS A 70 -12.37 2.85 -19.46
C LYS A 70 -11.37 3.99 -19.39
N GLU A 71 -10.14 3.71 -18.97
CA GLU A 71 -9.05 4.68 -19.04
C GLU A 71 -8.65 4.90 -20.50
N ILE A 72 -8.58 6.17 -20.91
CA ILE A 72 -8.18 6.60 -22.24
C ILE A 72 -7.12 7.69 -22.12
N LYS A 73 -6.28 7.83 -23.15
CA LYS A 73 -5.44 9.03 -23.26
C LYS A 73 -6.35 10.25 -23.25
N ARG A 74 -5.97 11.29 -22.50
CA ARG A 74 -6.75 12.52 -22.36
C ARG A 74 -7.21 13.01 -23.73
N VAL A 75 -8.52 12.93 -23.97
CA VAL A 75 -9.17 13.52 -25.13
C VAL A 75 -9.64 14.90 -24.72
N SER A 76 -9.10 15.94 -25.36
CA SER A 76 -9.53 17.32 -25.14
C SER A 76 -11.01 17.46 -25.52
N GLY A 77 -11.83 18.00 -24.61
CA GLY A 77 -13.24 18.29 -24.88
C GLY A 77 -14.25 17.23 -24.44
N LEU A 78 -13.79 16.11 -23.86
CA LEU A 78 -14.65 15.16 -23.16
C LEU A 78 -14.47 15.33 -21.65
N SER A 79 -15.57 15.50 -20.92
CA SER A 79 -15.59 15.61 -19.46
C SER A 79 -16.55 14.57 -18.89
N TYR A 80 -16.07 13.74 -17.97
CA TYR A 80 -16.91 12.75 -17.29
C TYR A 80 -16.98 13.09 -15.80
N MET A 81 -18.19 13.28 -15.29
CA MET A 81 -18.45 13.76 -13.94
C MET A 81 -19.28 12.74 -13.18
N VAL A 82 -18.91 12.44 -11.94
CA VAL A 82 -19.58 11.45 -11.09
C VAL A 82 -20.16 12.12 -9.84
N LYS A 83 -21.39 11.76 -9.49
CA LYS A 83 -22.11 12.25 -8.32
C LYS A 83 -21.69 11.44 -7.08
N ILE A 84 -21.06 12.11 -6.12
CA ILE A 84 -20.57 11.48 -4.88
C ILE A 84 -21.32 12.08 -3.68
N PRO A 85 -21.87 11.26 -2.76
CA PRO A 85 -22.55 11.75 -1.56
C PRO A 85 -21.58 12.52 -0.66
N LYS A 86 -21.96 13.75 -0.28
CA LYS A 86 -21.23 14.53 0.73
C LYS A 86 -21.47 13.88 2.09
N GLY A 87 -20.45 13.22 2.62
CA GLY A 87 -20.52 12.57 3.94
C GLY A 87 -20.17 11.08 3.93
N VAL A 88 -20.07 10.45 2.76
CA VAL A 88 -19.36 9.17 2.67
C VAL A 88 -17.88 9.50 2.60
N ARG A 89 -17.28 9.70 3.78
CA ARG A 89 -15.87 9.38 3.92
C ARG A 89 -15.73 7.95 3.40
N LEU A 90 -15.23 7.78 2.17
CA LEU A 90 -14.54 6.55 1.83
C LEU A 90 -13.63 6.32 3.03
N ARG A 91 -13.81 5.18 3.71
CA ARG A 91 -12.95 4.71 4.78
C ARG A 91 -11.59 4.35 4.18
N GLY A 92 -10.94 5.29 3.52
CA GLY A 92 -9.52 5.33 3.26
C GLY A 92 -8.84 5.72 4.56
N GLU A 93 -8.87 4.80 5.52
CA GLU A 93 -8.04 4.83 6.71
C GLU A 93 -6.59 4.67 6.25
N LYS A 94 -5.96 5.76 5.80
CA LYS A 94 -4.61 5.74 5.22
C LYS A 94 -3.74 6.80 5.87
N SER A 95 -3.48 6.61 7.17
CA SER A 95 -2.36 7.27 7.86
C SER A 95 -1.74 6.38 8.95
N ASN A 96 -2.54 5.55 9.64
CA ASN A 96 -2.03 4.71 10.73
C ASN A 96 -1.40 3.38 10.27
N VAL A 97 -1.86 2.78 9.15
CA VAL A 97 -1.29 1.51 8.65
C VAL A 97 0.17 1.62 8.20
N ARG A 98 0.58 2.76 7.62
CA ARG A 98 1.99 2.98 7.24
C ARG A 98 2.93 3.02 8.45
N LYS A 99 2.48 3.57 9.58
CA LYS A 99 3.26 3.56 10.84
C LYS A 99 3.37 2.15 11.43
N TRP A 100 2.31 1.36 11.36
CA TRP A 100 2.29 -0.01 11.88
C TRP A 100 3.15 -0.97 11.04
N VAL A 101 3.11 -0.83 9.71
CA VAL A 101 3.94 -1.65 8.79
C VAL A 101 5.43 -1.34 8.98
N VAL A 102 5.82 -0.07 9.13
CA VAL A 102 7.22 0.29 9.40
C VAL A 102 7.68 -0.22 10.77
N GLY A 103 6.80 -0.19 11.78
CA GLY A 103 7.10 -0.74 13.11
C GLY A 103 7.29 -2.27 13.10
N LEU A 104 6.42 -3.02 12.41
CA LEU A 104 6.53 -4.47 12.32
C LEU A 104 7.74 -4.93 11.50
N VAL A 105 7.99 -4.31 10.33
CA VAL A 105 9.14 -4.64 9.48
C VAL A 105 10.45 -4.31 10.21
N GLY A 106 10.57 -3.11 10.81
CA GLY A 106 11.75 -2.73 11.56
C GLY A 106 12.01 -3.61 12.80
N GLY A 107 10.96 -4.06 13.49
CA GLY A 107 11.08 -4.94 14.65
C GLY A 107 11.61 -6.33 14.29
N ILE A 108 11.11 -6.94 13.21
CA ILE A 108 11.54 -8.27 12.77
C ILE A 108 13.00 -8.23 12.30
N ASP A 109 13.38 -7.25 11.47
CA ASP A 109 14.76 -7.12 10.97
C ASP A 109 15.77 -6.88 12.11
N ALA A 110 15.42 -6.02 13.08
CA ALA A 110 16.26 -5.78 14.24
C ALA A 110 16.41 -7.03 15.13
N PHE A 111 15.34 -7.80 15.30
CA PHE A 111 15.37 -9.04 16.07
C PHE A 111 16.23 -10.12 15.39
N VAL A 112 16.12 -10.27 14.06
CA VAL A 112 16.96 -11.19 13.28
C VAL A 112 18.43 -10.79 13.38
N LEU A 113 18.76 -9.51 13.23
CA LEU A 113 20.14 -9.02 13.39
C LEU A 113 20.68 -9.26 14.80
N LEU A 114 19.87 -9.07 15.85
CA LEU A 114 20.25 -9.35 17.23
C LEU A 114 20.59 -10.83 17.45
N LEU A 115 19.78 -11.74 16.90
CA LEU A 115 20.01 -13.18 16.99
C LEU A 115 21.29 -13.60 16.26
N LEU A 116 21.54 -13.04 15.08
CA LEU A 116 22.76 -13.31 14.32
C LEU A 116 24.01 -12.80 15.06
N LEU A 117 23.98 -11.57 15.58
CA LEU A 117 25.11 -10.98 16.30
C LEU A 117 25.40 -11.66 17.63
N SER A 118 24.37 -12.03 18.40
CA SER A 118 24.54 -12.76 19.66
C SER A 118 25.05 -14.18 19.42
N GLY A 119 24.52 -14.89 18.43
CA GLY A 119 24.98 -16.22 18.03
C GLY A 119 26.42 -16.22 17.53
N PHE A 120 26.76 -15.32 16.59
CA PHE A 120 28.13 -15.19 16.09
C PHE A 120 29.10 -14.72 17.16
N GLY A 121 28.73 -13.73 17.98
CA GLY A 121 29.55 -13.24 19.07
C GLY A 121 29.86 -14.35 20.09
N PHE A 122 28.83 -15.09 20.52
CA PHE A 122 29.01 -16.23 21.41
C PHE A 122 29.86 -17.33 20.78
N TYR A 123 29.66 -17.62 19.49
CA TYR A 123 30.48 -18.59 18.76
C TYR A 123 31.95 -18.19 18.71
N PHE A 124 32.26 -16.93 18.37
CA PHE A 124 33.64 -16.44 18.32
C PHE A 124 34.30 -16.39 19.70
N ILE A 125 33.59 -15.94 20.75
CA ILE A 125 34.12 -15.95 22.13
C ILE A 125 34.36 -17.39 22.59
N ARG A 126 33.42 -18.31 22.34
CA ARG A 126 33.58 -19.73 22.69
C ARG A 126 34.68 -20.40 21.87
N LYS A 127 34.87 -20.03 20.61
CA LYS A 127 35.94 -20.53 19.74
C LYS A 127 37.30 -20.01 20.19
N GLY A 128 37.41 -18.73 20.57
CA GLY A 128 38.64 -18.14 21.12
C GLY A 128 39.05 -18.75 22.46
N ARG A 129 38.09 -19.10 23.33
CA ARG A 129 38.35 -19.78 24.61
C ARG A 129 38.85 -21.23 24.44
N LYS A 130 38.51 -21.90 23.35
CA LYS A 130 39.04 -23.24 23.03
C LYS A 130 40.49 -23.22 22.55
N SER A 131 40.97 -22.09 22.02
CA SER A 131 42.37 -21.92 21.61
C SER A 131 43.31 -21.58 22.76
N SER A 132 42.80 -21.25 23.96
CA SER A 132 43.61 -20.82 25.11
C SER A 132 43.72 -21.85 26.25
N LEU A 133 43.19 -23.06 26.06
CA LEU A 133 43.20 -24.14 27.06
C LEU A 133 44.00 -25.34 26.51
N GLN A 134 45.29 -25.14 26.25
CA GLN A 134 46.21 -26.27 26.22
C GLN A 134 46.52 -26.65 27.69
N PRO A 135 46.34 -27.92 28.09
CA PRO A 135 46.86 -28.41 29.36
C PRO A 135 48.39 -28.34 29.36
N GLN A 136 48.97 -27.81 30.44
CA GLN A 136 50.40 -27.95 30.74
C GLN A 136 50.80 -29.44 30.78
N PRO A 137 51.90 -29.86 30.13
CA PRO A 137 52.45 -31.20 30.33
C PRO A 137 52.96 -31.37 31.77
N GLN A 138 52.61 -32.47 32.43
CA GLN A 138 53.16 -32.82 33.75
C GLN A 138 54.67 -33.13 33.68
N PRO A 139 55.44 -32.91 34.77
CA PRO A 139 56.86 -33.26 34.82
C PRO A 139 57.09 -34.77 34.69
N GLN A 140 58.03 -35.19 33.83
CA GLN A 140 58.42 -36.59 33.69
C GLN A 140 59.30 -37.07 34.87
N PRO A 141 59.18 -38.32 35.36
CA PRO A 141 60.10 -38.89 36.34
C PRO A 141 61.50 -39.11 35.75
N GLN A 142 62.55 -38.82 36.53
CA GLN A 142 63.95 -39.06 36.13
C GLN A 142 64.28 -40.57 36.06
N PRO A 143 65.08 -41.04 35.09
CA PRO A 143 65.56 -42.43 35.04
C PRO A 143 66.56 -42.75 36.16
N GLN A 144 66.44 -43.94 36.78
CA GLN A 144 67.41 -44.46 37.74
C GLN A 144 68.73 -44.89 37.07
N PRO A 145 69.90 -44.77 37.74
CA PRO A 145 71.18 -45.22 37.20
C PRO A 145 71.24 -46.75 37.09
N GLN A 146 71.71 -47.28 35.96
CA GLN A 146 71.99 -48.71 35.80
C GLN A 146 73.36 -49.10 36.41
N PRO A 147 73.51 -50.32 36.97
CA PRO A 147 74.77 -50.77 37.57
C PRO A 147 75.85 -50.99 36.50
N GLN A 148 77.07 -50.53 36.78
CA GLN A 148 78.24 -50.80 35.96
C GLN A 148 78.68 -52.27 36.09
N PRO A 149 79.05 -52.95 34.99
CA PRO A 149 79.70 -54.25 35.05
C PRO A 149 81.18 -54.07 35.44
N ASN A 150 81.57 -54.70 36.55
CA ASN A 150 82.98 -54.86 36.93
C ASN A 150 83.58 -56.03 36.14
N THR A 151 84.76 -55.87 35.54
CA THR A 151 85.80 -56.93 35.55
C THR A 151 87.19 -56.35 35.23
N ASP A 152 88.14 -56.71 36.10
CA ASP A 152 89.62 -56.72 36.04
C ASP A 152 90.40 -55.56 35.40
#